data_AF-A0A956R2M4-F1
#
_entry.id   AF-A0A956R2M4-F1
#
_cell.length_a   1.000
_cell.length_b   1.000
_cell.length_c   1.000
_cell.angle_alpha   90.00
_cell.angle_beta   90.00
_cell.angle_gamma   90.00
#
_symmetry.space_group_name_H-M   'P 1'
#
loop_
_entity.id
_entity.type
_entity.pdbx_description
1 polymer ?
#
loop_
_entity_poly.entity_id
_entity_poly.type
_entity_poly.pdbx_seq_one_letter_code
_entity_poly.pdbx_strand_id
1 'polypeptide(L)'
;MSFELQISRDRQGVLRAYANAPFEVLGGYLEQDIQASVACAEEVLTICSFIVTVGGKWTGTGNAHTVTISATGVRIENEFVEDASGICEMSLDDFRAAVEAWQRAVSAPW
;
A
#
# COMPACT_ATOMS: atom_id res chain seq x y z
N MET A 1 8.25 -3.23 16.93
CA MET A 1 9.06 -2.73 15.80
C MET A 1 8.29 -1.60 15.15
N SER A 2 8.97 -0.56 14.69
CA SER A 2 8.32 0.55 13.98
C SER A 2 8.23 0.23 12.50
N PHE A 3 7.18 0.70 11.83
CA PHE A 3 7.02 0.63 10.38
C PHE A 3 8.07 1.52 9.69
N GLU A 4 8.74 0.98 8.67
CA GLU A 4 9.70 1.69 7.83
C GLU A 4 9.45 1.35 6.35
N LEU A 5 9.44 2.39 5.50
CA LEU A 5 9.27 2.27 4.05
C LEU A 5 10.39 3.03 3.34
N GLN A 6 11.10 2.33 2.47
CA GLN A 6 12.08 2.90 1.55
C GLN A 6 11.54 2.87 0.12
N ILE A 7 11.51 4.02 -0.53
CA ILE A 7 11.18 4.15 -1.95
C ILE A 7 12.42 4.60 -2.71
N SER A 8 12.74 3.92 -3.81
CA SER A 8 13.88 4.23 -4.65
C SER A 8 13.57 3.95 -6.12
N ARG A 9 14.43 4.40 -7.03
CA ARG A 9 14.39 3.97 -8.43
C ARG A 9 15.51 2.98 -8.69
N ASP A 10 15.22 1.92 -9.42
CA ASP A 10 16.25 0.99 -9.87
C ASP A 10 17.07 1.56 -11.03
N ARG A 11 18.02 0.77 -11.56
CA ARG A 11 18.90 1.18 -12.67
C ARG A 11 18.15 1.50 -13.96
N GLN A 12 16.91 1.05 -14.10
CA GLN A 12 16.04 1.30 -15.26
C GLN A 12 15.09 2.47 -15.00
N GLY A 13 15.19 3.12 -13.84
CA GLY A 13 14.33 4.23 -13.44
C GLY A 13 12.99 3.78 -12.86
N VAL A 14 12.75 2.48 -12.69
CA VAL A 14 11.47 1.96 -12.18
C VAL A 14 11.44 2.14 -10.68
N LEU A 15 10.31 2.65 -10.16
CA LEU A 15 10.12 2.81 -8.72
C LEU A 15 10.02 1.46 -8.03
N ARG A 16 10.67 1.37 -6.87
CA ARG A 16 10.70 0.22 -5.97
C ARG A 16 10.32 0.64 -4.56
N ALA A 17 9.55 -0.18 -3.88
CA ALA A 17 9.11 0.00 -2.51
C ALA A 17 9.54 -1.19 -1.67
N TYR A 18 10.32 -0.90 -0.62
CA TYR A 18 10.77 -1.89 0.35
C TYR A 18 10.28 -1.50 1.73
N ALA A 19 9.47 -2.36 2.34
CA ALA A 19 9.02 -2.21 3.72
C ALA A 19 9.69 -3.27 4.59
N ASN A 20 10.01 -2.93 5.84
CA ASN A 20 10.61 -3.89 6.78
C ASN A 20 9.60 -4.98 7.19
N ALA A 21 10.07 -6.16 7.57
CA ALA A 21 9.21 -7.20 8.12
C ALA A 21 8.46 -6.70 9.38
N PRO A 22 7.16 -7.04 9.56
CA PRO A 22 6.34 -7.96 8.74
C PRO A 22 5.57 -7.27 7.58
N PHE A 23 5.94 -6.06 7.20
CA PHE A 23 5.18 -5.22 6.26
C PHE A 23 5.58 -5.42 4.78
N GLU A 24 6.38 -6.45 4.46
CA GLU A 24 6.99 -6.64 3.13
C GLU A 24 5.95 -6.68 1.99
N VAL A 25 4.77 -7.23 2.25
CA VAL A 25 3.65 -7.30 1.30
C VAL A 25 3.17 -5.91 0.87
N LEU A 26 3.28 -4.89 1.72
CA LEU A 26 2.96 -3.50 1.36
C LEU A 26 3.82 -3.01 0.19
N GLY A 27 5.11 -3.33 0.19
CA GLY A 27 6.01 -2.95 -0.90
C GLY A 27 5.54 -3.54 -2.23
N GLY A 28 5.16 -4.82 -2.22
CA GLY A 28 4.56 -5.51 -3.36
C GLY A 28 3.27 -4.83 -3.83
N TYR A 29 2.36 -4.50 -2.92
CA TYR A 29 1.11 -3.82 -3.24
C TYR A 29 1.31 -2.45 -3.90
N LEU A 30 2.23 -1.63 -3.36
CA LEU A 30 2.57 -0.33 -3.95
C LEU A 30 3.12 -0.49 -5.37
N GLU A 31 4.04 -1.43 -5.58
CA GLU A 31 4.68 -1.66 -6.89
C GLU A 31 3.74 -2.27 -7.94
N GLN A 32 2.93 -3.24 -7.55
CA GLN A 32 2.22 -4.11 -8.49
C GLN A 32 0.76 -3.73 -8.68
N ASP A 33 0.11 -3.16 -7.67
CA ASP A 33 -1.33 -2.86 -7.69
C ASP A 33 -1.57 -1.36 -7.86
N ILE A 34 -0.91 -0.50 -7.07
CA ILE A 34 -0.98 0.95 -7.27
C ILE A 34 -0.13 1.38 -8.46
N GLN A 35 1.07 0.81 -8.61
CA GLN A 35 2.02 1.09 -9.70
C GLN A 35 2.36 2.58 -9.81
N ALA A 36 2.94 3.00 -10.93
CA ALA A 36 3.23 4.41 -11.21
C ALA A 36 1.97 5.25 -11.55
N SER A 37 0.83 5.00 -10.89
CA SER A 37 -0.44 5.66 -11.13
C SER A 37 -0.83 6.58 -9.97
N VAL A 38 -0.74 7.89 -10.20
CA VAL A 38 -1.22 8.90 -9.25
C VAL A 38 -2.72 8.73 -8.99
N ALA A 39 -3.51 8.46 -10.03
CA ALA A 39 -4.96 8.29 -9.91
C ALA A 39 -5.33 7.08 -9.03
N CYS A 40 -4.61 5.96 -9.16
CA CYS A 40 -4.85 4.80 -8.31
C CYS A 40 -4.51 5.09 -6.84
N ALA A 41 -3.40 5.79 -6.59
CA ALA A 41 -3.06 6.23 -5.24
C ALA A 41 -4.13 7.18 -4.65
N GLU A 42 -4.64 8.13 -5.44
CA GLU A 42 -5.73 9.04 -5.03
C GLU A 42 -7.02 8.31 -4.68
N GLU A 43 -7.38 7.29 -5.46
CA GLU A 43 -8.56 6.45 -5.19
C GLU A 43 -8.42 5.74 -3.84
N VAL A 44 -7.27 5.12 -3.58
CA VAL A 44 -6.99 4.44 -2.31
C VAL A 44 -7.03 5.43 -1.13
N LEU A 45 -6.45 6.62 -1.27
CA LEU A 45 -6.48 7.66 -0.24
C LEU A 45 -7.89 8.21 0.01
N THR A 46 -8.71 8.29 -1.04
CA THR A 46 -10.12 8.67 -0.95
C THR A 46 -10.91 7.63 -0.15
N ILE A 47 -10.69 6.34 -0.41
CA ILE A 47 -11.29 5.24 0.36
C ILE A 47 -10.87 5.33 1.82
N CYS A 48 -9.58 5.54 2.10
CA CYS A 48 -9.10 5.72 3.47
C CYS A 48 -9.81 6.88 4.18
N SER A 49 -9.95 8.02 3.51
CA SER A 49 -10.63 9.20 4.05
C SER A 49 -12.12 8.97 4.29
N PHE A 50 -12.78 8.25 3.38
CA PHE A 50 -14.17 7.84 3.54
C PHE A 50 -14.35 6.93 4.76
N ILE A 51 -13.51 5.91 4.93
CA ILE A 51 -13.55 4.99 6.08
C ILE A 51 -13.31 5.72 7.40
N VAL A 52 -12.40 6.69 7.46
CA VAL A 52 -12.19 7.51 8.67
C VAL A 52 -13.43 8.34 9.01
N THR A 53 -14.11 8.88 8.01
CA THR A 53 -15.22 9.82 8.20
C THR A 53 -16.54 9.11 8.47
N VAL A 54 -16.84 8.07 7.71
CA VAL A 54 -18.13 7.37 7.69
C VAL A 54 -18.08 6.06 8.47
N GLY A 55 -16.88 5.49 8.66
CA GLY A 55 -16.68 4.16 9.22
C GLY A 55 -16.93 3.05 8.19
N GLY A 56 -16.99 1.82 8.69
CA GLY A 56 -17.24 0.62 7.89
C GLY A 56 -15.97 -0.10 7.45
N LYS A 57 -16.10 -0.89 6.39
CA LYS A 57 -15.04 -1.70 5.80
C LYS A 57 -15.16 -1.65 4.27
N TRP A 58 -14.04 -1.54 3.60
CA TRP A 58 -13.92 -1.68 2.16
C TRP A 58 -12.91 -2.78 1.83
N THR A 59 -13.15 -3.53 0.76
CA THR A 59 -12.22 -4.56 0.26
C THR A 59 -12.12 -4.45 -1.25
N GLY A 60 -10.90 -4.50 -1.78
CA GLY A 60 -10.64 -4.51 -3.21
C GLY A 60 -9.42 -5.36 -3.55
N THR A 61 -9.50 -6.05 -4.68
CA THR A 61 -8.43 -6.90 -5.23
C THR A 61 -7.81 -6.19 -6.42
N GLY A 62 -6.50 -6.03 -6.41
CA GLY A 62 -5.72 -5.51 -7.52
C GLY A 62 -5.15 -6.62 -8.41
N ASN A 63 -3.92 -6.41 -8.88
CA ASN A 63 -3.22 -7.36 -9.73
C ASN A 63 -2.68 -8.57 -8.96
N ALA A 64 -2.21 -8.36 -7.72
CA ALA A 64 -1.54 -9.39 -6.94
C ALA A 64 -1.95 -9.42 -5.48
N HIS A 65 -2.66 -8.39 -5.01
CA HIS A 65 -3.03 -8.28 -3.61
C HIS A 65 -4.50 -7.91 -3.44
N THR A 66 -5.11 -8.46 -2.40
CA THR A 66 -6.37 -7.95 -1.85
C THR A 66 -6.07 -7.05 -0.65
N VAL A 67 -6.64 -5.85 -0.65
CA VAL A 67 -6.58 -4.93 0.49
C VAL A 67 -7.95 -4.81 1.14
N THR A 68 -7.98 -4.92 2.45
CA THR A 68 -9.14 -4.66 3.30
C THR A 68 -8.84 -3.46 4.20
N ILE A 69 -9.64 -2.41 4.09
CA ILE A 69 -9.49 -1.14 4.81
C ILE A 69 -10.67 -1.00 5.78
N SER A 70 -10.38 -0.73 7.05
CA SER A 70 -11.39 -0.51 8.09
C SER A 70 -10.91 0.54 9.09
N ALA A 71 -11.82 1.00 9.95
CA ALA A 71 -11.46 1.93 11.02
C ALA A 71 -10.44 1.36 12.03
N THR A 72 -10.33 0.03 12.14
CA THR A 72 -9.39 -0.63 13.05
C THR A 72 -8.01 -0.87 12.43
N GLY A 73 -7.85 -0.65 11.13
CA GLY A 73 -6.60 -0.89 10.41
C GLY A 73 -6.80 -1.42 9.00
N VAL A 74 -5.68 -1.77 8.39
CA VAL A 74 -5.58 -2.26 7.01
C VAL A 74 -4.93 -3.64 7.01
N ARG A 75 -5.49 -4.53 6.21
CA ARG A 75 -4.96 -5.87 5.94
C ARG A 75 -4.69 -6.00 4.44
N ILE A 76 -3.49 -6.37 4.07
CA ILE A 76 -3.06 -6.62 2.70
C ILE A 76 -2.69 -8.10 2.59
N GLU A 77 -3.26 -8.79 1.62
CA GLU A 77 -3.06 -10.22 1.40
C GLU A 77 -2.50 -10.42 0.00
N ASN A 78 -1.40 -11.15 -0.12
CA ASN A 78 -0.85 -11.56 -1.41
C ASN A 78 -1.62 -12.78 -1.93
N GLU A 79 -2.25 -12.64 -3.09
CA GLU A 79 -3.12 -13.67 -3.68
C GLU A 79 -2.34 -14.93 -4.12
N PHE A 80 -1.01 -14.88 -4.14
CA PHE A 80 -0.15 -15.98 -4.56
C PHE A 80 0.61 -16.63 -3.40
N VAL A 81 0.38 -16.19 -2.15
CA VAL A 81 1.02 -16.75 -0.96
C VAL A 81 -0.05 -17.20 0.02
N GLU A 82 -0.17 -18.51 0.23
CA GLU A 82 -1.25 -19.12 1.02
C GLU A 82 -0.99 -19.10 2.54
N ASP A 83 0.24 -18.82 2.99
CA ASP A 83 0.60 -18.81 4.40
C ASP A 83 0.63 -17.40 5.02
N ALA A 84 0.90 -17.33 6.32
CA ALA A 84 0.88 -16.08 7.08
C ALA A 84 1.92 -15.04 6.61
N SER A 85 2.95 -15.44 5.88
CA SER A 85 3.93 -14.50 5.31
C SER A 85 3.36 -13.66 4.15
N GLY A 86 2.25 -14.10 3.56
CA GLY A 86 1.50 -13.37 2.53
C GLY A 86 0.62 -12.25 3.09
N ILE A 87 0.60 -12.03 4.40
CA ILE A 87 -0.30 -11.09 5.07
C ILE A 87 0.48 -9.97 5.74
N CYS A 88 0.09 -8.73 5.44
CA CYS A 88 0.54 -7.53 6.14
C CYS A 88 -0.65 -6.86 6.82
N GLU A 89 -0.57 -6.65 8.13
CA GLU A 89 -1.54 -5.89 8.90
C GLU A 89 -0.88 -4.64 9.49
N MET A 90 -1.50 -3.49 9.30
CA MET A 90 -0.95 -2.20 9.74
C MET A 90 -2.05 -1.20 10.12
N SER A 91 -1.65 -0.12 10.79
CA SER A 91 -2.58 0.96 11.09
C SER A 91 -3.04 1.66 9.81
N LEU A 92 -4.25 2.25 9.84
CA LEU A 92 -4.75 3.03 8.72
C LEU A 92 -3.88 4.25 8.43
N ASP A 93 -3.30 4.86 9.47
CA ASP A 93 -2.44 6.04 9.33
C ASP A 93 -1.11 5.69 8.66
N ASP A 94 -0.47 4.58 9.04
CA ASP A 94 0.77 4.12 8.41
C ASP A 94 0.52 3.73 6.94
N PHE A 95 -0.60 3.07 6.66
CA PHE A 95 -0.99 2.72 5.28
C PHE A 95 -1.21 3.97 4.43
N ARG A 96 -1.93 4.97 4.94
CA ARG A 96 -2.12 6.25 4.24
C ARG A 96 -0.78 6.94 3.99
N ALA A 97 0.07 7.03 4.99
CA ALA A 97 1.39 7.65 4.87
C ALA A 97 2.26 6.96 3.81
N ALA A 98 2.18 5.62 3.72
CA ALA A 98 2.87 4.83 2.70
C ALA A 98 2.36 5.14 1.28
N VAL A 99 1.04 5.15 1.08
CA VAL A 99 0.42 5.45 -0.22
C VAL A 99 0.71 6.90 -0.64
N GLU A 100 0.67 7.86 0.29
CA GLU A 100 1.06 9.25 0.02
C GLU A 100 2.55 9.38 -0.35
N ALA A 101 3.44 8.64 0.34
CA ALA A 101 4.86 8.63 0.02
C ALA A 101 5.10 8.07 -1.39
N TRP A 102 4.40 7.01 -1.75
CA TRP A 102 4.43 6.43 -3.10
C TRP A 102 3.91 7.42 -4.16
N GLN A 103 2.74 8.04 -3.94
CA GLN A 103 2.17 9.04 -4.84
C GLN A 103 3.14 10.20 -5.10
N ARG A 104 3.81 10.71 -4.05
CA ARG A 104 4.84 11.74 -4.18
C ARG A 104 6.02 11.27 -5.02
N ALA A 105 6.48 10.03 -4.83
CA ALA A 105 7.59 9.47 -5.61
C ALA A 105 7.22 9.26 -7.09
N VAL A 106 5.98 8.86 -7.38
CA VAL A 106 5.44 8.75 -8.75
C VAL A 106 5.41 10.11 -9.44
N SER A 107 5.04 11.16 -8.71
CA SER A 107 4.90 12.53 -9.24
C SER A 107 6.23 13.30 -9.31
N ALA A 108 7.30 12.77 -8.71
CA ALA A 108 8.59 13.45 -8.65
C ALA A 108 9.26 13.49 -10.03
N PRO A 109 9.77 14.66 -10.47
CA PRO A 109 10.54 14.76 -11.70
C PRO A 109 11.83 13.94 -11.62
N TRP A 110 12.30 13.51 -12.79
CA TRP A 110 13.48 12.67 -12.98
C TRP A 110 14.79 13.44 -12.79
#